data_AF-B8XLF9-F1
#
_entry.id   AF-B8XLF9-F1
#
_cell.length_a   1.000
_cell.length_b   1.000
_cell.length_c   1.000
_cell.angle_alpha   90.00
_cell.angle_beta   90.00
_cell.angle_gamma   90.00
#
_symmetry.space_group_name_H-M   'P 1'
#
loop_
_entity.id
_entity.type
_entity.pdbx_description
1 polymer ?
#
loop_
_entity_poly.entity_id
_entity_poly.type
_entity_poly.pdbx_seq_one_letter_code
_entity_poly.pdbx_strand_id
1 'polypeptide(L)' 'YRRGNFNGTWDDLICDALLSEREADIALSPGFRWGASLIPGADITREDIFNATAMSYPNAYRTEMTGEMLHIIMEDVAD' A
#
# COMPACT_ATOMS: atom_id res chain seq x y z
N TYR A 1 -3.28 5.51 -9.68
CA TYR A 1 -3.26 4.24 -10.45
C TYR A 1 -2.69 3.15 -9.57
N ARG A 2 -2.99 1.87 -9.87
CA ARG A 2 -2.59 0.75 -9.00
C ARG A 2 -1.43 -0.10 -9.55
N ARG A 3 -1.39 -0.35 -10.86
CA ARG A 3 -0.40 -1.24 -11.48
C ARG A 3 0.87 -0.47 -11.87
N GLY A 4 1.91 -0.55 -11.05
CA GLY A 4 3.28 -0.22 -11.40
C GLY A 4 4.25 -1.25 -10.81
N ASN A 5 5.51 -1.27 -11.26
CA ASN A 5 6.50 -2.22 -10.76
C ASN A 5 7.12 -1.77 -9.43
N PHE A 6 7.38 -0.46 -9.29
CA PHE A 6 7.98 0.12 -8.08
C PHE A 6 7.00 0.98 -7.28
N ASN A 7 6.03 1.62 -7.94
CA ASN A 7 5.10 2.53 -7.28
C ASN A 7 3.72 2.55 -7.95
N GLY A 8 2.76 3.17 -7.25
CA GLY A 8 1.46 3.53 -7.77
C GLY A 8 0.78 4.56 -6.88
N THR A 9 0.14 5.57 -7.47
CA THR A 9 -0.45 6.67 -6.66
C THR A 9 -1.60 6.24 -5.75
N TRP A 10 -2.19 5.05 -5.97
CA TRP A 10 -3.09 4.45 -4.99
C TRP A 10 -2.34 3.96 -3.74
N ASP A 11 -1.18 3.34 -3.94
CA ASP A 11 -0.35 2.84 -2.85
C ASP A 11 0.24 3.99 -2.04
N ASP A 12 0.65 5.08 -2.70
CA ASP A 12 1.10 6.31 -2.03
C ASP A 12 0.00 6.83 -1.08
N LEU A 13 -1.24 6.97 -1.57
CA LEU A 13 -2.38 7.43 -0.77
C LEU A 13 -2.68 6.50 0.42
N ILE A 14 -2.60 5.18 0.24
CA ILE A 14 -2.85 4.20 1.29
C ILE A 14 -1.72 4.25 2.34
N CYS A 15 -0.47 4.30 1.90
CA CYS A 15 0.70 4.40 2.78
C CYS A 15 0.66 5.70 3.60
N ASP A 16 0.32 6.83 2.98
CA ASP A 16 0.18 8.11 3.68
C ASP A 16 -0.88 8.04 4.78
N ALA A 17 -2.04 7.44 4.50
CA ALA A 17 -3.08 7.23 5.50
C ALA A 17 -2.65 6.27 6.63
N LEU A 18 -1.88 5.23 6.32
CA LEU A 18 -1.33 4.34 7.34
C LEU A 18 -0.33 5.07 8.23
N LEU A 19 0.56 5.88 7.65
CA LEU A 19 1.54 6.67 8.40
C LEU A 19 0.85 7.70 9.32
N SER A 20 -0.19 8.38 8.82
CA SER A 20 -0.91 9.38 9.61
C SER A 20 -1.71 8.78 10.78
N GLU A 21 -2.28 7.57 10.60
CA GLU A 21 -3.18 6.96 11.59
C GLU A 21 -2.50 5.93 12.51
N ARG A 22 -1.29 5.46 12.17
CA ARG A 22 -0.65 4.32 12.88
C ARG A 22 0.69 4.66 13.54
N GLU A 23 1.12 5.92 13.56
CA GLU A 23 2.39 6.33 14.18
C GLU A 23 3.55 5.40 13.79
N ALA A 24 3.72 5.18 12.48
CA ALA A 24 4.79 4.36 11.93
C ALA A 24 5.76 5.25 11.15
N ASP A 25 7.03 4.83 11.07
CA ASP A 25 8.05 5.54 10.29
C ASP A 25 8.04 5.12 8.81
N ILE A 26 7.59 3.90 8.53
CA ILE A 26 7.55 3.27 7.20
C ILE A 26 6.23 2.50 7.05
N ALA A 27 5.60 2.61 5.88
CA ALA A 27 4.44 1.82 5.49
C ALA A 27 4.73 1.00 4.23
N LEU A 28 4.30 -0.26 4.23
CA LEU A 28 4.51 -1.20 3.14
C LEU A 28 3.15 -1.61 2.57
N SER A 29 2.89 -1.26 1.31
CA SER A 29 1.70 -1.70 0.58
C SER A 29 2.04 -2.90 -0.32
N PRO A 30 1.21 -3.97 -0.35
CA PRO A 30 1.45 -5.11 -1.24
C PRO A 30 1.35 -4.69 -2.72
N GLY A 31 2.23 -5.21 -3.57
CA GLY A 31 2.27 -4.94 -5.03
C GLY A 31 1.17 -5.65 -5.84
N PHE A 32 -0.09 -5.56 -5.41
CA PHE A 32 -1.20 -6.20 -6.11
C PHE A 32 -1.42 -5.63 -7.52
N ARG A 33 -1.84 -6.52 -8.43
CA ARG A 33 -2.12 -6.16 -9.83
C ARG A 33 -3.60 -5.97 -10.15
N TRP A 34 -4.48 -6.07 -9.16
CA TRP A 34 -5.89 -5.74 -9.25
C TRP A 34 -6.15 -4.36 -8.64
N GLY A 35 -7.27 -3.73 -8.98
CA GLY A 35 -7.58 -2.36 -8.59
C GLY A 35 -7.73 -1.42 -9.78
N ALA A 36 -8.80 -0.63 -9.78
CA ALA A 36 -9.13 0.35 -10.80
C ALA A 36 -8.26 1.61 -10.67
N SER A 37 -8.17 2.39 -11.74
CA SER A 37 -7.59 3.73 -11.70
C SER A 37 -8.70 4.77 -11.81
N LEU A 38 -8.55 5.86 -11.06
CA LEU A 38 -9.43 7.02 -11.14
C LEU A 38 -8.83 8.08 -12.05
N ILE A 39 -9.70 8.78 -12.77
CA ILE A 39 -9.33 9.96 -13.54
C ILE A 39 -9.20 11.18 -12.62
N PRO A 40 -8.41 12.20 -12.99
CA PRO A 40 -8.32 13.43 -12.22
C PRO A 40 -9.70 14.07 -12.00
N GLY A 41 -9.98 14.49 -10.77
CA GLY A 41 -11.24 15.15 -10.39
C GLY A 41 -12.42 14.21 -10.15
N ALA A 42 -12.26 12.90 -10.33
CA ALA A 42 -13.26 11.93 -9.86
C ALA A 42 -13.24 11.84 -8.32
N ASP A 43 -14.41 11.75 -7.72
CA ASP A 43 -14.55 11.49 -6.29
C ASP A 43 -14.05 10.08 -5.95
N ILE A 44 -13.38 9.94 -4.80
CA ILE A 44 -13.02 8.63 -4.24
C ILE A 44 -14.21 8.13 -3.41
N THR A 45 -14.78 7.00 -3.82
CA THR A 45 -15.88 6.36 -3.09
C THR A 45 -15.40 5.21 -2.22
N ARG A 46 -16.29 4.72 -1.36
CA ARG A 46 -16.03 3.51 -0.56
C ARG A 46 -15.77 2.28 -1.45
N GLU A 47 -16.42 2.20 -2.60
CA GLU A 47 -16.25 1.09 -3.55
C GLU A 47 -14.85 1.09 -4.15
N ASP A 48 -14.27 2.26 -4.42
CA ASP A 48 -12.91 2.40 -4.93
C ASP A 48 -11.88 1.90 -3.90
N ILE A 49 -12.09 2.22 -2.61
CA ILE A 49 -11.24 1.72 -1.53
C ILE A 49 -11.30 0.19 -1.46
N PHE A 50 -12.50 -0.40 -1.50
CA PHE A 50 -12.62 -1.86 -1.54
C PHE A 50 -12.00 -2.45 -2.81
N ASN A 51 -12.13 -1.78 -3.94
CA ASN A 51 -11.51 -2.21 -5.19
C ASN A 51 -9.97 -2.24 -5.11
N ALA A 52 -9.35 -1.47 -4.20
CA ALA A 52 -7.91 -1.47 -3.98
C ALA A 52 -7.44 -2.35 -2.81
N THR A 53 -8.32 -2.70 -1.86
CA THR A 53 -7.94 -3.28 -0.55
C THR A 53 -8.72 -4.51 -0.09
N ALA A 54 -9.80 -4.90 -0.77
CA ALA A 54 -10.62 -6.04 -0.39
C ALA A 54 -9.85 -7.38 -0.46
N MET A 55 -9.60 -7.96 0.70
CA MET A 55 -9.07 -9.30 0.91
C MET A 55 -9.88 -9.98 2.02
N SER A 56 -9.84 -11.30 2.10
CA SER A 56 -10.40 -12.04 3.25
C SER A 56 -9.59 -11.83 4.55
N TYR A 57 -8.40 -11.24 4.45
CA TYR A 57 -7.49 -10.90 5.55
C TYR A 57 -7.03 -9.43 5.48
N PRO A 58 -7.93 -8.43 5.62
CA PRO A 58 -7.64 -7.04 5.30
C PRO A 58 -6.92 -6.26 6.41
N ASN A 59 -6.38 -6.95 7.42
CA ASN A 59 -5.80 -6.31 8.59
C ASN A 59 -4.47 -5.63 8.25
N ALA A 60 -4.32 -4.38 8.66
CA ALA A 60 -3.04 -3.69 8.67
C ALA A 60 -2.35 -3.90 10.02
N TYR A 61 -1.08 -4.32 10.00
CA TYR A 61 -0.29 -4.61 11.19
C TYR A 61 0.82 -3.57 11.35
N ARG A 62 1.06 -3.17 12.60
CA ARG A 62 2.20 -2.33 12.99
C ARG A 62 3.16 -3.19 13.81
N THR A 63 4.40 -3.28 13.36
CA THR A 63 5.45 -4.08 14.01
C THR A 63 6.77 -3.35 13.92
N GLU A 64 7.59 -3.43 14.96
CA GLU A 64 8.96 -2.93 14.92
C GLU A 64 9.86 -3.89 14.13
N MET A 65 10.81 -3.33 13.38
CA MET A 65 11.81 -4.07 12.62
C MET A 65 13.14 -3.32 12.60
N THR A 66 14.24 -4.07 12.54
CA THR A 66 15.56 -3.47 12.32
C THR A 66 15.71 -3.03 10.86
N GLY A 67 16.57 -2.06 10.60
CA GLY A 67 16.91 -1.66 9.24
C GLY A 67 17.51 -2.80 8.40
N GLU A 68 18.25 -3.71 9.04
CA GLU A 68 18.79 -4.92 8.39
C GLU A 68 17.66 -5.84 7.91
N MET A 69 16.65 -6.10 8.76
CA MET A 69 15.51 -6.92 8.36
C MET A 69 14.73 -6.29 7.22
N LEU A 70 14.52 -4.97 7.27
CA LEU A 70 13.85 -4.25 6.18
C LEU A 70 14.63 -4.39 4.87
N HIS A 71 15.95 -4.22 4.91
CA HIS A 71 16.80 -4.39 3.72
C HIS A 71 16.69 -5.80 3.13
N ILE A 72 16.76 -6.84 3.96
CA ILE A 72 16.61 -8.24 3.52
C ILE A 72 15.27 -8.46 2.81
N ILE A 73 14.17 -7.97 3.38
CA ILE A 73 12.84 -8.10 2.77
C ILE A 73 12.81 -7.40 1.39
N MET A 74 13.39 -6.21 1.27
CA MET A 74 13.36 -5.47 0.01
C MET A 74 14.21 -6.13 -1.08
N GLU A 75 15.34 -6.75 -0.72
CA GLU A 75 16.16 -7.52 -1.67
C GLU A 75 15.41 -8.80 -2.12
N ASP A 76 14.77 -9.54 -1.19
CA ASP A 76 13.99 -10.75 -1.51
C ASP A 76 12.80 -10.46 -2.45
N VAL A 77 12.22 -9.25 -2.38
CA VAL A 77 11.18 -8.81 -3.32
C VAL A 77 11.74 -8.48 -4.72
N ALA A 78 13.02 -8.11 -4.80
CA ALA A 78 13.66 -7.68 -6.03
C ALA A 78 14.30 -8.82 -6.84
N ASP A 79 14.68 -9.92 -6.18
CA ASP A 79 15.23 -11.16 -6.77
C ASP A 79 14.22 -11.91 -7.68
#